data_AF-A0A7C6SVE6-F1
#
_entry.id   AF-A0A7C6SVE6-F1
#
_cell.length_a   1.000
_cell.length_b   1.000
_cell.length_c   1.000
_cell.angle_alpha   90.00
_cell.angle_beta   90.00
_cell.angle_gamma   90.00
#
_symmetry.space_group_name_H-M   'P 1'
#
loop_
_entity.id
_entity.type
_entity.pdbx_description
1 polymer ?
#
loop_
_entity_poly.entity_id
_entity_poly.type
_entity_poly.pdbx_seq_one_letter_code
_entity_poly.pdbx_strand_id
1 'polypeptide(L)' 'METMTGLVSYPNGDLKLEEVPIPKLGENPYAPHDVLLEILYCGICGSDIHRWNADKTGVKMPPRKVVIGHEV' A
#
# COMPACT_ATOMS: atom_id res chain seq x y z
N MET A 1 11.92 -13.35 -8.79
CA MET A 1 10.99 -13.22 -7.65
C MET A 1 9.65 -12.90 -8.23
N GLU A 2 8.58 -13.54 -7.76
CA GLU A 2 7.22 -13.24 -8.23
C GLU A 2 6.79 -11.85 -7.72
N THR A 3 6.10 -11.11 -8.57
CA THR A 3 5.62 -9.75 -8.29
C THR A 3 4.11 -9.65 -8.50
N MET A 4 3.54 -8.60 -7.94
CA MET A 4 2.17 -8.18 -8.15
C MET A 4 2.15 -6.66 -8.37
N THR A 5 1.14 -6.17 -9.07
CA THR A 5 0.90 -4.73 -9.17
C THR A 5 0.35 -4.19 -7.84
N GLY A 6 0.95 -3.12 -7.31
CA GLY A 6 0.48 -2.42 -6.11
C GLY A 6 0.51 -0.90 -6.27
N LEU A 7 -0.39 -0.20 -5.58
CA LEU A 7 -0.36 1.26 -5.47
C LEU A 7 0.60 1.67 -4.36
N VAL A 8 1.73 2.26 -4.72
CA VAL A 8 2.82 2.63 -3.81
C VAL A 8 2.80 4.12 -3.51
N SER A 9 2.74 4.45 -2.23
CA SER A 9 2.93 5.81 -1.71
C SER A 9 4.38 6.06 -1.33
N TYR A 10 4.90 7.18 -1.79
CA TYR A 10 6.26 7.64 -1.55
C TYR A 10 6.31 8.74 -0.49
N PRO A 11 7.45 8.89 0.22
CA PRO A 11 7.62 9.96 1.22
C PRO A 11 7.51 11.38 0.65
N ASN A 12 7.81 11.56 -0.64
CA ASN A 12 7.64 12.84 -1.34
C ASN A 12 6.17 13.14 -1.72
N GLY A 13 5.24 12.24 -1.36
CA GLY A 13 3.83 12.35 -1.66
C GLY A 13 3.42 11.76 -3.01
N ASP A 14 4.31 11.17 -3.80
CA ASP A 14 3.92 10.51 -5.04
C ASP A 14 3.10 9.25 -4.77
N LEU A 15 2.17 8.95 -5.68
CA LEU A 15 1.45 7.68 -5.76
C LEU A 15 1.68 7.07 -7.14
N LYS A 16 2.11 5.82 -7.19
CA LYS A 16 2.44 5.12 -8.44
C LYS A 16 1.98 3.68 -8.39
N LEU A 17 1.48 3.18 -9.53
CA LEU A 17 1.29 1.75 -9.73
C LEU A 17 2.64 1.12 -10.09
N GLU A 18 3.06 0.12 -9.33
CA GLU A 18 4.37 -0.52 -9.48
C GLU A 18 4.29 -2.03 -9.25
N GLU A 19 5.21 -2.76 -9.87
CA GLU A 19 5.46 -4.16 -9.54
C GLU A 19 6.19 -4.27 -8.19
N VAL A 20 5.55 -4.90 -7.22
CA VAL A 20 6.08 -5.15 -5.88
C VAL A 20 6.16 -6.65 -5.61
N PRO A 21 7.08 -7.12 -4.74
CA PRO A 21 7.16 -8.54 -4.41
C PRO A 21 5.84 -9.05 -3.80
N ILE A 22 5.44 -10.26 -4.17
CA ILE A 22 4.34 -10.95 -3.49
C ILE A 22 4.74 -11.19 -2.01
N PRO A 23 3.88 -10.87 -1.02
CA PRO A 23 4.16 -11.13 0.39
C PRO A 23 4.40 -12.62 0.65
N LYS A 24 5.34 -12.93 1.54
CA LYS A 24 5.64 -14.31 1.93
C LYS A 24 5.15 -14.58 3.35
N LEU A 25 4.57 -15.76 3.53
CA LEU A 25 4.19 -16.26 4.85
C LEU A 25 5.44 -16.36 5.75
N GLY A 26 5.29 -16.01 7.02
CA GLY A 26 6.37 -15.97 8.00
C GLY A 26 7.27 -14.73 7.96
N GLU A 27 7.18 -13.88 6.92
CA GLU A 27 8.01 -12.67 6.77
C GLU A 27 7.29 -11.39 7.25
N ASN A 28 6.44 -11.48 8.30
CA ASN A 28 5.77 -10.33 8.89
C ASN A 28 5.61 -10.45 10.42
N PRO A 29 5.29 -9.36 11.15
CA PRO A 29 5.22 -9.35 12.61
C PRO A 29 4.09 -10.20 13.24
N TYR A 30 3.14 -10.69 12.44
CA TYR A 30 1.97 -11.45 12.91
C TYR A 30 2.10 -12.96 12.66
N ALA A 31 3.24 -13.41 12.11
CA ALA A 31 3.55 -14.83 11.96
C ALA A 31 3.53 -15.58 13.31
N PRO A 32 3.18 -16.89 13.34
CA PRO A 32 2.93 -17.76 12.18
C PRO A 32 1.45 -17.87 11.78
N HIS A 33 0.59 -16.97 12.27
CA HIS A 33 -0.87 -17.02 12.03
C HIS A 33 -1.31 -16.20 10.82
N ASP A 34 -0.41 -15.99 9.87
CA ASP A 34 -0.63 -15.20 8.67
C ASP A 34 -1.24 -16.03 7.54
N VAL A 35 -1.98 -15.35 6.67
CA VAL A 35 -2.57 -15.90 5.45
C VAL A 35 -2.21 -15.01 4.27
N LEU A 36 -2.07 -15.62 3.10
CA LEU A 36 -1.85 -14.91 1.83
C LEU A 36 -3.18 -14.83 1.08
N LEU A 37 -3.56 -13.62 0.66
CA LEU A 37 -4.82 -13.36 -0.01
C LEU A 37 -4.56 -12.86 -1.44
N GLU A 38 -5.31 -13.39 -2.39
CA GLU A 38 -5.50 -12.77 -3.71
C GLU A 38 -6.64 -11.75 -3.58
N ILE A 39 -6.30 -10.47 -3.73
CA ILE A 39 -7.26 -9.37 -3.56
C ILE A 39 -8.10 -9.25 -4.83
N LEU A 40 -9.41 -9.50 -4.73
CA LEU A 40 -10.34 -9.32 -5.85
C LEU A 40 -10.73 -7.85 -6.04
N TYR A 41 -10.95 -7.13 -4.93
CA TYR A 41 -11.35 -5.73 -4.91
C TYR A 41 -10.75 -5.04 -3.69
N CYS A 42 -10.50 -3.74 -3.82
CA CYS A 42 -10.12 -2.87 -2.70
C CYS A 42 -10.82 -1.52 -2.89
N GLY A 43 -11.50 -1.04 -1.84
CA GLY A 43 -12.11 0.27 -1.80
C GLY A 43 -11.10 1.41 -1.81
N ILE A 44 -11.59 2.62 -2.08
CA ILE A 44 -10.80 3.85 -2.00
C ILE A 44 -11.44 4.72 -0.93
N CYS A 45 -10.70 4.98 0.15
CA CYS A 45 -11.14 5.80 1.24
C CYS A 45 -10.86 7.29 0.97
N GLY A 46 -11.56 8.19 1.66
CA GLY A 46 -11.22 9.62 1.64
C GLY A 46 -9.77 9.90 2.08
N SER A 47 -9.20 9.05 2.95
CA SER A 47 -7.79 9.16 3.36
C SER A 47 -6.80 8.86 2.23
N ASP A 48 -7.16 8.00 1.27
CA ASP A 48 -6.35 7.74 0.09
C ASP A 48 -6.42 8.93 -0.87
N ILE A 49 -7.60 9.54 -1.03
CA ILE A 49 -7.79 10.77 -1.82
C ILE A 49 -6.98 11.94 -1.24
N HIS A 50 -6.96 12.12 0.08
CA HIS A 50 -6.13 13.16 0.71
C HIS A 50 -4.64 12.98 0.42
N ARG A 51 -4.15 11.74 0.28
CA ARG A 51 -2.74 11.48 -0.10
C ARG A 51 -2.48 11.72 -1.59
N TRP A 52 -3.48 11.49 -2.43
CA TRP A 52 -3.36 11.65 -3.88
C TRP A 52 -3.47 13.09 -4.36
N ASN A 53 -4.34 13.89 -3.74
CA ASN A 53 -4.67 15.24 -4.18
C ASN A 53 -3.44 16.15 -4.28
N ALA A 54 -3.48 17.16 -5.15
CA ALA A 54 -2.37 18.09 -5.36
C ALA A 54 -2.06 18.93 -4.11
N ASP A 55 -3.10 19.35 -3.37
CA ASP A 55 -2.93 19.99 -2.08
C ASP A 55 -2.73 18.93 -0.99
N LYS A 56 -1.48 18.84 -0.51
CA LYS A 56 -1.02 17.90 0.52
C LYS A 56 -0.69 18.61 1.83
N THR A 57 -1.15 19.85 2.00
CA THR A 57 -0.86 20.65 3.19
C THR A 57 -1.37 19.94 4.44
N GLY A 58 -0.48 19.66 5.39
CA GLY A 58 -0.82 18.94 6.62
C GLY A 58 -1.08 17.43 6.45
N VAL A 59 -0.97 16.88 5.24
CA VAL A 59 -1.12 15.44 5.00
C VAL A 59 0.15 14.71 5.43
N LYS A 60 0.01 13.78 6.38
CA LYS A 60 1.13 12.96 6.85
C LYS A 60 1.46 11.88 5.83
N MET A 61 2.62 12.03 5.17
CA MET A 61 3.16 11.03 4.25
C MET A 61 3.90 9.92 5.00
N PRO A 62 3.94 8.69 4.45
CA PRO A 62 4.71 7.61 5.06
C PRO A 62 6.21 7.94 5.04
N PRO A 63 6.98 7.54 6.07
CA PRO A 63 8.42 7.83 6.15
C PRO A 63 9.26 7.00 5.16
N ARG A 64 8.64 6.03 4.48
CA ARG A 64 9.25 5.15 3.47
C ARG A 64 8.21 4.78 2.42
N LYS A 65 8.64 4.13 1.33
CA LYS A 65 7.70 3.55 0.37
C LYS A 65 6.81 2.50 1.03
N VAL A 66 5.51 2.57 0.76
CA VAL A 66 4.48 1.69 1.34
C VAL A 66 3.40 1.42 0.30
N VAL A 67 2.99 0.16 0.15
CA VAL A 67 1.78 -0.21 -0.59
C VAL A 67 0.56 0.23 0.22
N ILE A 68 -0.35 1.00 -0.38
CA ILE A 68 -1.55 1.53 0.28
C ILE A 68 -2.82 0.76 -0.12
N GLY A 69 -3.94 1.08 0.54
CA GLY A 69 -5.21 0.37 0.45
C GLY A 69 -5.51 -0.36 1.76
N HIS A 70 -6.70 -0.14 2.31
CA HIS A 70 -7.10 -0.67 3.62
C HIS A 70 -8.58 -1.07 3.68
N GLU A 71 -9.21 -1.20 2.51
CA GLU A 71 -10.62 -1.56 2.36
C GLU A 71 -10.73 -2.80 1.45
N VAL A 72 -10.09 -3.89 1.87
CA VAL A 72 -10.04 -5.19 1.18
C VAL A 72 -11.20 -6.10 1.54
#